data_AF-A0A3D2L3W0-F1
#
_entry.id   AF-A0A3D2L3W0-F1
#
_cell.length_a   1.000
_cell.length_b   1.000
_cell.length_c   1.000
_cell.angle_alpha   90.00
_cell.angle_beta   90.00
_cell.angle_gamma   90.00
#
_symmetry.space_group_name_H-M   'P 1'
#
loop_
_entity.id
_entity.type
_entity.pdbx_description
1 polymer ?
#
loop_
_entity_poly.entity_id
_entity_poly.type
_entity_poly.pdbx_seq_one_letter_code
_entity_poly.pdbx_strand_id
1 'polypeptide(L)' 'MEMVHKIIRRTEGDVRQPSIELVKKAAMKVFEVSKADMESPSKARAVVYPRQIAMYLCRELTGKSFPQIGY' A
#
# COMPACT_ATOMS: atom_id res chain seq x y z
N MET A 1 -6.45 -32.10 4.34
CA MET A 1 -6.30 -31.23 5.53
C MET A 1 -5.83 -29.80 5.21
N GLU A 2 -5.06 -29.54 4.14
CA GLU A 2 -4.67 -28.15 3.76
C GLU A 2 -5.83 -27.25 3.34
N MET A 3 -6.81 -27.79 2.61
CA MET A 3 -7.93 -27.00 2.06
C MET A 3 -8.82 -26.41 3.18
N VAL A 4 -9.01 -27.15 4.26
CA VAL A 4 -9.79 -26.73 5.43
C VAL A 4 -9.10 -25.56 6.15
N HIS A 5 -7.78 -25.62 6.34
CA HIS A 5 -7.00 -24.51 6.91
C HIS A 5 -7.07 -23.24 6.03
N LYS A 6 -7.06 -23.40 4.71
CA LYS A 6 -7.17 -22.28 3.76
C LYS A 6 -8.54 -21.59 3.84
N ILE A 7 -9.60 -22.37 4.02
CA ILE A 7 -10.97 -21.87 4.17
C ILE A 7 -11.12 -21.17 5.51
N ILE A 8 -10.72 -21.79 6.62
CA ILE A 8 -10.80 -21.20 7.97
C ILE A 8 -10.07 -19.85 8.03
N ARG A 9 -8.85 -19.74 7.50
CA ARG A 9 -8.13 -18.46 7.43
C ARG A 9 -8.84 -17.37 6.63
N ARG A 10 -9.66 -17.74 5.64
CA ARG A 10 -10.43 -16.78 4.83
C ARG A 10 -11.67 -16.30 5.58
N THR A 11 -12.27 -17.16 6.40
CA THR A 11 -13.47 -16.85 7.20
C THR A 11 -13.12 -16.09 8.48
N GLU A 12 -11.96 -16.35 9.09
CA GLU A 12 -11.53 -15.71 10.35
C GLU A 12 -10.98 -14.28 10.17
N GLY A 13 -10.81 -13.79 8.94
CA GLY A 13 -10.30 -12.45 8.72
C GLY A 13 -8.83 -12.29 9.15
N ASP A 14 -8.00 -13.25 8.77
CA ASP A 14 -6.55 -13.24 9.01
C ASP A 14 -5.95 -11.89 8.55
N VAL A 15 -5.53 -11.05 9.50
CA VAL A 15 -4.99 -9.70 9.26
C VAL A 15 -3.61 -9.85 8.65
N ARG A 16 -3.57 -10.05 7.33
CA ARG A 16 -2.31 -10.11 6.58
C ARG A 16 -1.76 -8.73 6.34
N GLN A 17 -0.44 -8.63 6.45
CA GLN A 17 0.27 -7.44 6.01
C GLN A 17 -0.10 -7.15 4.55
N PRO A 18 -0.59 -5.94 4.23
CA PRO A 18 -0.93 -5.59 2.87
C PRO A 18 0.33 -5.51 2.00
N SER A 19 0.19 -5.72 0.69
CA SER A 19 1.28 -5.45 -0.23
C SER A 19 1.48 -3.94 -0.38
N ILE A 20 2.69 -3.51 -0.75
CA ILE A 20 2.97 -2.09 -1.08
C ILE A 20 2.01 -1.60 -2.17
N GLU A 21 1.75 -2.43 -3.18
CA GLU A 21 0.84 -2.10 -4.28
C GLU A 21 -0.59 -1.85 -3.78
N LEU A 22 -1.06 -2.66 -2.83
CA LEU A 22 -2.40 -2.48 -2.25
C LEU A 22 -2.51 -1.16 -1.50
N VAL A 23 -1.48 -0.80 -0.72
CA VAL A 23 -1.43 0.48 0.01
C VAL A 23 -1.37 1.66 -0.96
N LYS A 24 -0.50 1.60 -1.98
CA LYS A 24 -0.42 2.63 -3.04
C LYS A 24 -1.77 2.79 -3.75
N LYS A 25 -2.45 1.68 -4.09
CA LYS A 25 -3.78 1.69 -4.73
C LYS A 25 -4.86 2.29 -3.85
N ALA A 26 -4.84 2.00 -2.55
CA ALA A 26 -5.76 2.61 -1.61
C ALA A 26 -5.54 4.12 -1.52
N ALA A 27 -4.29 4.57 -1.40
CA ALA A 27 -3.94 5.99 -1.38
C ALA A 27 -4.37 6.71 -2.67
N MET A 28 -4.07 6.12 -3.84
CA MET A 28 -4.51 6.65 -5.15
C MET A 28 -6.03 6.87 -5.22
N LYS A 29 -6.81 5.92 -4.69
CA LYS A 29 -8.27 6.03 -4.65
C LYS A 29 -8.75 7.14 -3.71
N VAL A 30 -8.12 7.28 -2.53
CA VAL A 30 -8.53 8.26 -1.51
C VAL A 30 -8.19 9.69 -1.95
N PHE A 31 -7.05 9.87 -2.60
CA PHE A 31 -6.54 11.19 -2.98
C PHE A 31 -6.79 11.53 -4.46
N GLU A 32 -7.46 10.64 -5.21
CA GLU A 32 -7.78 10.82 -6.62
C GLU A 32 -6.56 11.13 -7.50
N VAL A 33 -5.42 10.49 -7.19
CA VAL A 33 -4.18 10.61 -7.95
C VAL A 33 -3.92 9.36 -8.77
N SER A 34 -3.33 9.53 -9.96
CA SER A 34 -2.98 8.40 -10.82
C SER A 34 -1.70 7.72 -10.37
N LYS A 35 -1.44 6.52 -10.91
CA LYS A 35 -0.15 5.84 -10.72
C LYS A 35 1.01 6.67 -11.28
N ALA A 36 0.79 7.30 -12.44
CA ALA A 36 1.79 8.17 -13.05
C ALA A 36 2.12 9.36 -12.13
N ASP A 37 1.14 9.94 -11.44
CA ASP A 37 1.39 11.02 -10.47
C ASP A 37 2.24 10.53 -9.31
N MET A 38 1.91 9.36 -8.75
CA MET A 38 2.64 8.74 -7.65
C MET A 38 4.11 8.44 -8.00
N GLU A 39 4.39 8.12 -9.26
CA GLU A 39 5.74 7.83 -9.79
C GLU A 39 6.43 9.06 -10.39
N SER A 40 5.70 10.16 -10.60
CA SER A 40 6.24 11.37 -11.22
C SER A 40 7.26 12.09 -10.31
N PRO A 41 8.22 12.84 -10.90
CA PRO A 41 9.08 13.74 -10.14
C PRO A 41 8.34 15.01 -9.65
N SER A 42 7.03 15.13 -9.90
CA SER A 42 6.25 16.32 -9.53
C SER A 42 6.33 16.60 -8.03
N LYS A 43 6.54 17.88 -7.71
CA LYS A 43 6.57 18.42 -6.35
C LYS A 43 5.27 19.14 -5.98
N ALA A 44 4.25 19.06 -6.84
CA ALA A 44 2.94 19.64 -6.54
C ALA A 44 2.39 19.00 -5.25
N ARG A 45 1.87 19.84 -4.33
CA ARG A 45 1.39 19.37 -3.02
C ARG A 45 0.31 18.29 -3.16
N ALA A 46 -0.56 18.42 -4.15
CA ALA A 46 -1.61 17.45 -4.49
C ALA A 46 -1.07 16.05 -4.83
N VAL A 47 0.21 15.93 -5.20
CA VAL A 47 0.87 14.66 -5.55
C VAL A 47 1.82 14.19 -4.44
N VAL A 48 2.62 15.12 -3.89
CA VAL A 48 3.61 14.81 -2.84
C VAL A 48 2.94 14.30 -1.57
N TYR A 49 1.84 14.94 -1.15
CA TYR A 49 1.16 14.55 0.08
C TYR A 49 0.61 13.12 0.01
N PRO A 50 -0.16 12.71 -1.03
CA PRO A 50 -0.56 11.32 -1.21
C PRO A 50 0.60 10.32 -1.25
N ARG A 51 1.72 10.68 -1.92
CA ARG A 51 2.91 9.84 -2.00
C ARG A 51 3.54 9.60 -0.62
N GLN A 52 3.67 10.66 0.17
CA GLN A 52 4.21 10.58 1.53
C GLN A 52 3.32 9.75 2.45
N ILE A 53 2.00 9.92 2.37
CA ILE A 53 1.05 9.10 3.14
C ILE A 53 1.16 7.63 2.73
N ALA A 54 1.21 7.32 1.44
CA ALA A 54 1.39 5.95 0.98
C ALA A 54 2.71 5.33 1.46
N MET A 55 3.81 6.09 1.43
CA MET A 55 5.11 5.62 1.94
C MET A 55 5.09 5.38 3.45
N TYR A 56 4.48 6.29 4.22
CA TYR A 56 4.30 6.13 5.67
C TYR A 56 3.48 4.89 5.99
N LEU A 57 2.31 4.72 5.35
CA LEU A 57 1.47 3.54 5.56
C LEU A 57 2.17 2.24 5.14
N CYS A 58 2.97 2.25 4.07
CA CYS A 58 3.78 1.09 3.71
C CYS A 58 4.79 0.74 4.82
N ARG A 59 5.40 1.73 5.47
CA ARG A 59 6.31 1.49 6.61
C ARG A 59 5.59 0.82 7.76
N GLU A 60 4.48 1.43 8.19
CA GLU A 60 3.71 0.97 9.36
C GLU A 60 3.11 -0.43 9.15
N LEU A 61 2.57 -0.69 7.95
CA LEU A 61 1.79 -1.91 7.69
C LEU A 61 2.63 -3.08 7.18
N THR A 62 3.84 -2.83 6.66
CA THR A 62 4.67 -3.88 6.02
C THR A 62 6.08 -4.02 6.62
N GLY A 63 6.53 -3.08 7.45
CA GLY A 63 7.87 -3.07 8.03
C GLY A 63 9.02 -2.83 7.04
N LYS A 64 8.74 -2.73 5.74
CA LYS A 64 9.75 -2.54 4.68
C LYS A 64 10.46 -1.20 4.79
N SER A 65 11.74 -1.11 4.43
CA SER A 65 12.49 0.15 4.44
C SER A 65 12.04 1.10 3.32
N PHE A 66 12.40 2.39 3.42
CA PHE A 66 12.11 3.34 2.34
C PHE A 66 12.68 2.93 0.98
N PRO A 67 13.94 2.42 0.89
CA PRO A 67 14.44 1.84 -0.36
C PRO A 67 13.55 0.70 -0.89
N GLN A 68 13.02 -0.16 -0.02
CA GLN A 68 12.14 -1.27 -0.44
C GLN A 68 10.73 -0.83 -0.86
N ILE A 69 10.32 0.40 -0.54
CA ILE A 69 8.99 0.97 -0.87
C ILE A 69 9.03 1.83 -2.14
N GLY A 70 10.14 2.56 -2.31
CA GLY A 70 10.34 3.58 -3.34
C GLY A 70 11.18 3.16 -4.55
N TYR A 71 11.74 1.94 -4.56
CA TYR A 71 12.25 1.30 -5.78
C TYR A 71 11.13 0.67 -6.61
#